data_AF-A0A960H4N7-F1
#
_entry.id   AF-A0A960H4N7-F1
#
_cell.length_a   1.000
_cell.length_b   1.000
_cell.length_c   1.000
_cell.angle_alpha   90.00
_cell.angle_beta   90.00
_cell.angle_gamma   90.00
#
_symmetry.space_group_name_H-M   'P 1'
#
loop_
_entity.id
_entity.type
_entity.pdbx_description
1 polymer ?
#
loop_
_entity_poly.entity_id
_entity_poly.type
_entity_poly.pdbx_seq_one_letter_code
_entity_poly.pdbx_strand_id
1 'polypeptide(L)'
;MSGLHHEDIPADPQTIIVVPRGIKYIYERDQGDDIIGLLIDDPRLGPILVALSPTASAHVSLTLAQMVGSLDKLRADWHMDNPEDEA
;
A
#
# COMPACT_ATOMS: atom_id res chain seq x y z
N MET A 1 18.72 -19.82 -6.39
CA MET A 1 17.49 -19.08 -6.73
C MET A 1 16.64 -19.09 -5.47
N SER A 2 16.88 -18.13 -4.58
CA SER A 2 16.19 -18.06 -3.27
C SER A 2 14.81 -17.47 -3.49
N GLY A 3 13.77 -18.25 -3.19
CA GLY A 3 12.40 -17.77 -3.14
C GLY A 3 12.25 -16.77 -1.99
N LEU A 4 11.62 -15.64 -2.28
CA LEU A 4 11.15 -14.70 -1.28
C LEU A 4 10.08 -15.42 -0.45
N HIS A 5 10.42 -15.83 0.77
CA HIS A 5 9.44 -16.22 1.76
C HIS A 5 8.66 -14.96 2.14
N HIS A 6 7.41 -14.85 1.68
CA HIS A 6 6.43 -13.98 2.33
C HIS A 6 6.19 -14.63 3.70
N GLU A 7 6.67 -14.00 4.77
CA GLU A 7 6.12 -14.28 6.09
C GLU A 7 4.69 -13.76 6.10
N ASP A 8 3.74 -14.67 6.29
CA ASP A 8 2.33 -14.36 6.47
C ASP A 8 2.20 -13.56 7.77
N ILE A 9 1.85 -12.28 7.66
CA ILE A 9 1.45 -11.47 8.81
C ILE A 9 0.20 -12.15 9.39
N PRO A 10 0.16 -12.52 10.68
CA PRO A 10 -1.02 -13.14 11.28
C PRO A 10 -2.17 -12.13 11.21
N ALA A 11 -3.07 -12.34 10.26
CA ALA A 11 -4.31 -11.61 10.21
C ALA A 11 -5.12 -11.99 11.45
N ASP A 12 -5.63 -11.00 12.19
CA ASP A 12 -6.77 -11.20 13.09
C ASP A 12 -7.76 -12.15 12.40
N PRO A 13 -8.29 -13.20 13.05
CA PRO A 13 -9.22 -14.13 12.42
C PRO A 13 -10.47 -13.47 11.79
N GLN A 14 -10.73 -12.18 12.07
CA GLN A 14 -11.75 -11.37 11.40
C GLN A 14 -11.25 -10.54 10.20
N THR A 15 -9.94 -10.42 10.01
CA THR A 15 -9.32 -9.70 8.91
C THR A 15 -9.11 -10.63 7.72
N ILE A 16 -10.02 -10.56 6.75
CA ILE A 16 -9.81 -11.21 5.46
C ILE A 16 -8.80 -10.34 4.70
N ILE A 17 -7.52 -10.74 4.72
CA ILE A 17 -6.49 -10.13 3.88
C ILE A 17 -6.71 -10.59 2.44
N VAL A 18 -6.92 -9.62 1.56
CA VAL A 18 -7.13 -9.86 0.13
C VAL A 18 -5.96 -9.20 -0.57
N VAL A 19 -5.05 -10.02 -1.07
CA VAL A 19 -3.90 -9.50 -1.81
C VAL A 19 -4.39 -9.06 -3.19
N PRO A 20 -4.17 -7.80 -3.60
CA PRO A 20 -4.51 -7.34 -4.95
C PRO A 20 -3.83 -8.22 -6.00
N ARG A 21 -4.53 -8.53 -7.09
CA ARG A 21 -3.97 -9.30 -8.22
C ARG A 21 -3.04 -8.48 -9.09
N GLY A 22 -3.15 -7.15 -9.01
CA GLY A 22 -2.28 -6.24 -9.73
C GLY A 22 -2.48 -4.80 -9.31
N ILE A 23 -1.43 -4.01 -9.48
CA ILE A 23 -1.46 -2.55 -9.33
C ILE A 23 -0.98 -1.95 -10.65
N LYS A 24 -1.75 -1.01 -11.19
CA LYS A 24 -1.37 -0.21 -12.36
C LYS A 24 -1.36 1.26 -11.99
N TYR A 25 -0.35 1.98 -12.46
CA TYR A 25 -0.33 3.44 -12.38
C TYR A 25 -1.07 4.00 -13.59
N ILE A 26 -1.95 4.96 -13.35
CA ILE A 26 -2.69 5.62 -14.42
C ILE A 26 -2.39 7.11 -14.43
N TYR A 27 -2.43 7.67 -15.63
CA TYR A 27 -2.53 9.09 -15.88
C TYR A 27 -3.71 9.31 -16.81
N GLU A 28 -4.61 10.21 -16.44
CA GLU A 28 -5.72 10.64 -17.26
C GLU A 28 -5.90 12.15 -17.15
N ARG A 29 -6.66 12.70 -18.09
CA ARG A 29 -7.07 14.09 -18.06
C ARG A 29 -8.58 14.16 -18.19
N ASP A 30 -9.26 14.63 -17.16
CA ASP A 30 -10.71 14.81 -17.17
C ASP A 30 -11.04 16.29 -17.00
N GLN A 31 -11.87 16.83 -17.89
CA GLN A 31 -12.32 18.23 -17.87
C GLN A 31 -11.21 19.30 -17.73
N GLY A 32 -9.99 18.96 -18.14
CA GLY A 32 -8.81 19.83 -18.09
C GLY A 32 -7.89 19.58 -16.90
N ASP A 33 -8.38 18.87 -15.87
CA ASP A 33 -7.61 18.49 -14.70
C ASP A 33 -6.79 17.23 -14.96
N ASP A 34 -5.54 17.26 -14.52
CA ASP A 34 -4.66 16.09 -14.52
C ASP A 34 -5.01 15.19 -13.33
N ILE A 35 -5.17 13.90 -13.61
CA ILE A 35 -5.39 12.89 -12.59
C ILE A 35 -4.28 11.85 -12.70
N ILE A 36 -3.65 11.57 -11.56
CA ILE A 36 -2.66 10.50 -11.39
C ILE A 36 -3.26 9.53 -10.39
N GLY A 37 -3.18 8.23 -10.66
CA GLY A 37 -3.86 7.28 -9.80
C GLY A 37 -3.27 5.88 -9.79
N LEU A 38 -3.85 5.08 -8.91
CA LEU A 38 -3.57 3.66 -8.78
C LEU A 38 -4.85 2.89 -9.08
N LEU A 39 -4.80 2.03 -10.10
CA LEU A 39 -5.83 1.03 -10.34
C LEU A 39 -5.40 -0.27 -9.66
N ILE A 40 -6.15 -0.66 -8.63
CA ILE A 40 -5.93 -1.84 -7.82
C ILE A 40 -6.94 -2.90 -8.25
N ASP A 41 -6.48 -4.03 -8.76
CA ASP A 41 -7.36 -5.14 -9.15
C ASP A 41 -7.61 -6.06 -7.94
N ASP A 42 -8.70 -5.81 -7.22
CA ASP A 42 -9.10 -6.60 -6.06
C ASP A 42 -10.06 -7.73 -6.48
N PRO A 43 -9.75 -9.01 -6.16
CA PRO A 43 -10.57 -10.14 -6.59
C PRO A 43 -11.97 -10.21 -5.94
N ARG A 44 -12.22 -9.48 -4.86
CA ARG A 44 -13.52 -9.43 -4.17
C ARG A 44 -14.33 -8.19 -4.55
N LEU A 45 -13.66 -7.06 -4.71
CA LEU A 45 -14.30 -5.76 -4.94
C LEU A 45 -14.29 -5.37 -6.42
N GLY A 46 -13.50 -6.05 -7.25
CA GLY A 46 -13.20 -5.65 -8.62
C GLY A 46 -12.13 -4.55 -8.67
N PRO A 47 -11.96 -3.88 -9.83
CA PRO A 47 -10.99 -2.81 -9.97
C PRO A 47 -11.38 -1.57 -9.16
N ILE A 48 -10.51 -1.16 -8.25
CA ILE A 48 -10.64 0.04 -7.43
C ILE A 48 -9.67 1.09 -7.95
N LEU A 49 -10.16 2.29 -8.25
CA LEU A 49 -9.33 3.43 -8.62
C LEU A 49 -9.13 4.38 -7.44
N VAL A 50 -7.87 4.60 -7.07
CA VAL A 50 -7.47 5.71 -6.20
C VAL A 50 -6.99 6.85 -7.09
N ALA A 51 -7.85 7.84 -7.31
CA ALA A 51 -7.56 9.02 -8.12
C ALA A 51 -7.03 10.16 -7.26
N LEU A 52 -5.92 10.77 -7.67
CA LEU A 52 -5.27 11.86 -6.97
C LEU A 52 -4.96 13.00 -7.95
N SER A 53 -5.02 14.24 -7.46
CA SER A 53 -4.43 15.37 -8.19
C SER A 53 -2.90 15.24 -8.23
N PRO A 54 -2.19 16.00 -9.09
CA PRO A 54 -0.74 15.98 -9.12
C PRO A 54 -0.12 16.41 -7.79
N THR A 55 -0.72 17.41 -7.12
CA THR A 55 -0.27 17.87 -5.80
C THR A 55 -0.45 16.79 -4.73
N ALA A 56 -1.59 16.11 -4.70
CA ALA A 56 -1.83 15.02 -3.75
C ALA A 56 -0.88 13.84 -4.02
N SER A 57 -0.63 13.52 -5.29
CA SER A 57 0.30 12.46 -5.70
C SER A 57 1.74 12.75 -5.27
N ALA A 58 2.18 14.00 -5.41
CA ALA A 58 3.50 14.43 -4.95
C ALA A 58 3.61 14.32 -3.42
N HIS A 59 2.56 14.71 -2.70
CA HIS A 59 2.51 14.58 -1.23
C HIS A 59 2.62 13.12 -0.78
N VAL A 60 1.79 12.23 -1.34
CA VAL A 60 1.83 10.79 -1.03
C VAL A 60 3.20 10.19 -1.35
N SER A 61 3.79 10.54 -2.50
CA SER A 61 5.11 10.06 -2.90
C SER A 61 6.19 10.49 -1.90
N LEU A 62 6.16 11.74 -1.44
CA LEU A 62 7.08 12.24 -0.42
C LEU A 62 6.89 11.50 0.91
N THR A 63 5.66 11.33 1.36
CA THR A 63 5.35 10.60 2.61
C THR A 63 5.86 9.17 2.55
N LEU A 64 5.60 8.45 1.45
CA LEU A 64 6.09 7.08 1.28
C LEU A 64 7.63 7.04 1.26
N ALA A 65 8.30 7.98 0.60
CA ALA A 65 9.75 8.07 0.62
C ALA A 65 10.30 8.30 2.04
N GLN A 66 9.65 9.15 2.84
CA GLN A 66 10.01 9.37 4.25
C GLN A 66 9.83 8.11 5.10
N MET A 67 8.74 7.36 4.86
CA MET A 67 8.49 6.08 5.54
C MET A 67 9.58 5.05 5.20
N VAL A 68 9.94 4.92 3.91
CA VAL A 68 11.04 4.05 3.47
C VAL A 68 12.37 4.47 4.11
N GLY A 69 12.63 5.78 4.24
CA GLY A 69 13.80 6.29 4.95
C GLY A 69 13.78 6.05 6.46
N SER A 70 12.63 5.69 7.04
CA SER A 70 12.42 5.50 8.48
C SER A 70 12.05 4.06 8.84
N LEU A 71 12.32 3.07 7.98
CA LEU A 71 11.84 1.70 8.15
C LEU A 71 12.20 1.06 9.50
N ASP A 72 13.42 1.27 9.99
CA ASP A 72 13.84 0.67 11.27
C ASP A 72 13.05 1.23 12.45
N LYS A 73 12.75 2.53 12.42
CA LYS A 73 11.86 3.15 13.41
C LYS A 73 10.45 2.60 13.29
N LEU A 74 9.89 2.54 12.08
CA LEU A 74 8.55 2.01 11.85
C LEU A 74 8.40 0.55 12.29
N ARG A 75 9.43 -0.28 12.10
CA ARG A 75 9.48 -1.64 12.63
C ARG A 75 9.48 -1.66 14.16
N ALA A 76 10.32 -0.85 14.79
CA ALA A 76 10.35 -0.77 16.25
C ALA A 76 9.00 -0.31 16.83
N ASP A 77 8.39 0.72 16.21
CA ASP A 77 7.06 1.19 16.58
C ASP A 77 6.01 0.06 16.42
N TRP A 78 6.05 -0.68 15.31
CA TRP A 78 5.15 -1.83 15.10
C TRP A 78 5.30 -2.93 16.15
N HIS A 79 6.53 -3.32 16.51
CA HIS A 79 6.78 -4.36 17.53
C HIS A 79 6.33 -3.92 18.93
N MET A 80 6.48 -2.63 19.27
CA MET A 80 5.94 -2.12 20.54
C MET A 80 4.41 -2.17 20.57
N ASP A 81 3.76 -1.90 19.44
CA ASP A 81 2.30 -1.88 19.33
C ASP A 81 1.69 -3.30 19.17
N ASN A 82 2.48 -4.29 18.71
CA ASN A 82 2.06 -5.66 18.44
C ASN A 82 3.01 -6.70 19.08
N PRO A 83 3.12 -6.74 20.43
CA PRO A 83 4.12 -7.57 21.12
C PRO A 83 3.86 -9.09 21.02
N GLU A 84 2.68 -9.52 20.59
CA GLU A 84 2.30 -10.94 20.48
C GLU A 84 2.85 -11.61 19.20
N ASP A 85 3.32 -10.84 18.22
CA ASP A 85 3.83 -11.35 16.93
C ASP A 85 5.31 -11.83 16.98
N GLU A 86 5.98 -11.71 18.12
CA GLU A 86 7.38 -12.15 18.34
C GLU A 86 7.54 -13.47 19.13
N ALA A 87 6.44 -14.09 19.58
CA ALA A 87 6.44 -15.30 20.44
C ALA A 87 6.22 -16.62 19.67
#